data_AF-A0A0B7BWU2-F1
#
_entry.id   AF-A0A0B7BWU2-F1
#
_cell.length_a   1.000
_cell.length_b   1.000
_cell.length_c   1.000
_cell.angle_alpha   90.00
_cell.angle_beta   90.00
_cell.angle_gamma   90.00
#
_symmetry.space_group_name_H-M   'P 1'
#
loop_
_entity.id
_entity.type
_entity.pdbx_description
1 polymer ?
#
loop_
_entity_poly.entity_id
_entity_poly.type
_entity_poly.pdbx_seq_one_letter_code
_entity_poly.pdbx_strand_id
1 'polypeptide(L)'
;WCMVDFVRPNFLGTKTEFSNMFERPIMNGQCMDSTASDKKIMRHRSYVLHNLLEGFVQRRGHTVLQLSLPPKIEHVFLVRL
;
A
#
# COMPACT_ATOMS: atom_id res chain seq x y z
N TRP A 1 8.51 4.04 -4.12
CA TRP A 1 9.75 4.09 -4.90
C TRP A 1 10.99 4.12 -4.02
N CYS A 2 11.29 5.21 -3.28
CA CYS A 2 12.58 5.43 -2.60
C CYS A 2 13.06 4.25 -1.74
N MET A 3 12.21 3.69 -0.87
CA MET A 3 12.61 2.56 -0.01
C MET A 3 13.01 1.31 -0.81
N VAL A 4 12.29 1.02 -1.89
CA VAL A 4 12.60 -0.14 -2.75
C VAL A 4 13.85 0.13 -3.58
N ASP A 5 14.00 1.35 -4.11
CA ASP A 5 15.17 1.72 -4.91
C ASP A 5 16.47 1.72 -4.06
N PHE A 6 16.39 2.11 -2.80
CA PHE A 6 17.52 2.01 -1.87
C PHE A 6 17.98 0.56 -1.64
N VAL A 7 17.04 -0.36 -1.41
CA VAL A 7 17.34 -1.78 -1.13
C VAL A 7 17.64 -2.57 -2.40
N ARG A 8 17.00 -2.21 -3.51
CA ARG A 8 17.10 -2.89 -4.80
C ARG A 8 17.00 -1.86 -5.94
N PRO A 9 18.12 -1.19 -6.27
CA PRO A 9 18.16 -0.13 -7.27
C PRO A 9 17.57 -0.55 -8.61
N ASN A 10 16.84 0.35 -9.26
CA ASN A 10 16.20 0.19 -10.57
C ASN A 10 15.10 -0.89 -10.66
N PHE A 11 14.73 -1.57 -9.58
CA PHE A 11 13.71 -2.63 -9.62
C PHE A 11 12.33 -2.14 -10.07
N LEU A 12 11.98 -0.90 -9.70
CA LEU A 12 10.71 -0.26 -10.07
C LEU A 12 10.87 0.75 -11.23
N GLY A 13 12.00 0.72 -11.92
CA GLY A 13 12.39 1.73 -12.90
C GLY A 13 12.73 3.07 -12.27
N THR A 14 12.75 4.12 -13.08
CA THR A 14 13.00 5.49 -12.62
C THR A 14 11.82 6.02 -11.80
N LYS A 15 12.06 7.07 -11.01
CA LYS A 15 11.01 7.73 -10.22
C LYS A 15 9.84 8.19 -11.10
N THR A 16 10.12 8.72 -12.28
CA THR A 16 9.09 9.21 -13.22
C THR A 16 8.22 8.07 -13.75
N GLU A 17 8.84 6.96 -14.17
CA GLU A 17 8.11 5.77 -14.64
C GLU A 17 7.24 5.19 -13.53
N PHE A 18 7.80 5.03 -12.32
CA PHE A 18 7.04 4.57 -11.16
C PHE A 18 5.86 5.49 -10.85
N SER A 19 6.08 6.81 -10.88
CA SER A 19 5.04 7.78 -10.56
C SER A 19 3.89 7.70 -11.56
N ASN A 20 4.22 7.58 -12.85
CA ASN A 20 3.25 7.46 -13.93
C ASN A 20 2.49 6.13 -13.88
N MET A 21 3.19 5.03 -13.60
CA MET A 21 2.62 3.69 -13.67
C MET A 21 1.82 3.32 -12.42
N PHE A 22 2.26 3.74 -11.24
CA PHE A 22 1.69 3.31 -9.96
C PHE A 22 1.20 4.48 -9.10
N GLU A 23 2.07 5.45 -8.77
CA GLU A 23 1.74 6.47 -7.76
C GLU A 23 0.52 7.32 -8.15
N ARG A 24 0.56 7.96 -9.32
CA ARG A 24 -0.52 8.87 -9.76
C ARG A 24 -1.85 8.11 -9.94
N PRO A 25 -1.90 6.96 -10.64
CA PRO A 25 -3.16 6.20 -10.77
C PRO A 25 -3.70 5.68 -9.44
N ILE A 26 -2.83 5.29 -8.50
CA ILE A 26 -3.26 4.81 -7.19
C ILE A 26 -3.85 5.96 -6.37
N MET A 27 -3.14 7.09 -6.29
CA MET A 27 -3.62 8.27 -5.57
C MET A 27 -4.93 8.80 -6.16
N ASN A 28 -5.05 8.84 -7.49
CA ASN A 28 -6.26 9.30 -8.16
C ASN A 28 -7.51 8.47 -7.84
N GLY A 29 -7.37 7.17 -7.53
CA GLY A 29 -8.50 6.32 -7.15
C GLY A 29 -8.89 6.37 -5.67
N GLN A 30 -8.11 7.06 -4.83
CA GLN A 30 -8.34 7.19 -3.38
C GLN A 30 -9.12 8.46 -3.01
N CYS A 31 -9.29 9.39 -3.95
CA CYS A 31 -10.03 10.63 -3.72
C CYS A 31 -11.53 10.35 -3.51
N MET A 32 -12.20 11.22 -2.76
CA MET A 32 -13.65 11.06 -2.50
C MET A 32 -14.48 11.16 -3.78
N ASP A 33 -14.04 11.99 -4.73
CA ASP A 33 -14.64 12.26 -6.03
C ASP A 33 -14.18 11.31 -7.14
N SER A 34 -13.32 10.32 -6.83
CA SER A 34 -12.86 9.33 -7.80
C SER A 34 -14.02 8.57 -8.44
N THR A 35 -13.99 8.45 -9.77
CA THR A 35 -14.98 7.68 -10.52
C THR A 35 -14.81 6.17 -10.28
N ALA A 36 -15.80 5.39 -10.70
CA ALA A 36 -15.69 3.92 -10.68
C ALA A 36 -14.51 3.41 -11.54
N SER A 37 -14.19 4.11 -12.63
CA SER A 37 -13.04 3.80 -13.49
C SER A 37 -11.71 4.02 -12.76
N ASP A 38 -11.57 5.16 -12.08
CA ASP A 38 -10.36 5.50 -11.32
C ASP A 38 -10.10 4.46 -10.22
N LYS A 39 -11.15 4.06 -9.49
CA LYS A 39 -11.07 3.02 -8.45
C LYS A 39 -10.66 1.67 -9.03
N LYS A 40 -11.12 1.31 -10.23
CA LYS A 40 -10.73 0.07 -10.92
C LYS A 40 -9.25 0.11 -11.31
N ILE A 41 -8.79 1.21 -11.89
CA ILE A 41 -7.39 1.40 -12.29
C ILE A 41 -6.48 1.35 -11.05
N MET A 42 -6.81 2.09 -10.00
CA MET A 42 -6.09 2.06 -8.72
C MET A 42 -5.96 0.63 -8.20
N ARG A 43 -7.07 -0.11 -8.07
CA ARG A 43 -7.05 -1.49 -7.54
C ARG A 43 -6.13 -2.39 -8.36
N HIS A 44 -6.20 -2.28 -9.69
CA HIS A 44 -5.35 -3.06 -10.58
C HIS A 44 -3.86 -2.70 -10.41
N ARG A 45 -3.52 -1.40 -10.41
CA ARG A 45 -2.12 -0.95 -10.23
C ARG A 45 -1.56 -1.32 -8.86
N SER A 46 -2.35 -1.18 -7.80
CA SER A 46 -1.97 -1.62 -6.45
C SER A 46 -1.72 -3.12 -6.38
N TYR A 47 -2.56 -3.93 -7.05
CA TYR A 47 -2.38 -5.38 -7.11
C TYR A 47 -1.09 -5.78 -7.85
N VAL A 48 -0.85 -5.19 -9.03
CA VAL A 48 0.39 -5.45 -9.79
C VAL A 48 1.61 -5.06 -8.98
N LEU A 49 1.60 -3.88 -8.34
CA LEU A 49 2.72 -3.44 -7.50
C LEU A 49 2.95 -4.39 -6.33
N HIS A 50 1.89 -4.81 -5.64
CA HIS A 50 1.99 -5.78 -4.54
C HIS A 50 2.68 -7.07 -5.00
N ASN A 51 2.24 -7.66 -6.11
CA ASN A 51 2.81 -8.90 -6.63
C ASN A 51 4.29 -8.75 -7.04
N LEU A 52 4.69 -7.60 -7.58
CA LEU A 52 6.10 -7.34 -7.88
C LEU A 52 6.97 -7.36 -6.61
N LEU A 53 6.42 -6.93 -5.48
CA LEU A 53 7.14 -6.80 -4.21
C LEU A 53 7.07 -8.07 -3.34
N GLU A 54 6.14 -8.98 -3.62
CA GLU A 54 5.86 -10.17 -2.81
C GLU A 54 7.10 -11.05 -2.58
N GLY A 55 7.97 -11.16 -3.58
CA GLY A 55 9.17 -12.01 -3.50
C GLY A 55 10.25 -11.53 -2.52
N PHE A 56 10.15 -10.31 -1.99
CA PHE A 56 11.16 -9.76 -1.08
C PHE A 56 10.63 -8.85 0.03
N VAL A 57 9.33 -8.56 0.05
CA VAL A 57 8.69 -7.90 1.19
C VAL A 57 8.12 -8.96 2.12
N GLN A 58 8.78 -9.17 3.26
CA GLN A 58 8.27 -10.06 4.30
C GLN A 58 7.32 -9.31 5.24
N ARG A 59 6.01 -9.54 5.10
CA ARG A 59 4.99 -8.97 5.99
C ARG A 59 4.34 -10.06 6.84
N ARG A 60 4.55 -10.02 8.15
CA ARG A 60 3.84 -10.88 9.14
C ARG A 60 2.83 -10.03 9.90
N GLY A 61 1.57 -10.45 9.89
CA GLY A 61 0.50 -9.77 10.62
C GLY A 61 0.57 -10.03 12.12
N HIS A 62 -0.21 -9.29 12.91
CA HIS A 62 -0.29 -9.44 14.36
C HIS A 62 -0.79 -10.83 14.81
N THR A 63 -1.39 -11.61 13.92
CA THR A 63 -1.84 -12.99 14.18
C THR A 63 -0.70 -13.87 14.69
N VAL A 64 0.54 -13.60 14.31
CA VAL A 64 1.72 -14.34 14.80
C VAL A 64 1.97 -14.14 16.31
N LEU A 65 1.44 -13.05 16.88
CA LEU A 65 1.64 -12.67 18.28
C LEU A 65 0.42 -13.01 19.15
N GLN A 66 -0.74 -13.32 18.55
CA GLN A 66 -2.00 -13.55 19.29
C GLN A 66 -1.92 -14.67 20.32
N LEU A 67 -1.08 -15.68 20.08
CA LEU A 67 -0.91 -16.82 21.00
C LEU A 67 0.13 -16.56 22.10
N SER A 68 0.97 -15.55 21.93
CA SER A 68 2.14 -15.31 22.79
C SER A 68 1.99 -14.06 23.66
N LEU A 69 1.05 -13.18 23.33
CA LEU A 69 0.82 -11.92 24.03
C LEU A 69 -0.60 -11.86 24.61
N PRO A 70 -0.82 -11.10 25.68
CA PRO A 70 -2.16 -10.76 26.15
C PRO A 70 -3.01 -10.08 25.05
N PRO A 71 -4.35 -10.17 25.13
CA PRO A 71 -5.25 -9.54 24.16
C PRO A 71 -5.00 -8.02 24.03
N LYS A 72 -4.98 -7.53 22.79
CA LYS A 72 -4.92 -6.09 22.50
C LYS A 72 -6.31 -5.47 22.66
N ILE A 73 -6.45 -4.49 23.56
CA ILE A 73 -7.68 -3.72 23.75
C ILE A 73 -7.54 -2.38 23.03
N GLU A 74 -8.45 -2.07 22.12
CA GLU A 74 -8.47 -0.81 21.36
C GLU A 74 -9.77 -0.06 21.63
N HIS A 75 -9.66 1.21 22.05
CA HIS A 75 -10.80 2.09 22.30
C HIS A 75 -10.79 3.25 21.30
N VAL A 76 -11.94 3.52 20.69
CA VAL A 76 -12.15 4.68 19.82
C VAL A 76 -13.18 5.59 20.49
N PHE A 77 -12.76 6.78 20.90
CA PHE A 77 -13.64 7.80 21.45
C PHE A 77 -14.00 8.82 20.38
N LEU A 78 -15.30 9.01 20.15
CA LEU A 78 -15.81 10.04 19.25
C LEU A 78 -16.18 11.26 20.09
N VAL A 79 -15.40 12.33 19.97
CA VAL A 79 -15.63 13.60 20.67
C VAL A 79 -16.16 14.62 19.66
N ARG A 80 -17.24 15.33 20.01
CA ARG A 80 -17.74 16.46 19.22
C ARG A 80 -16.97 17.72 19.60
N LEU A 81 -16.55 18.51 18.62
CA LEU A 81 -16.06 19.88 18.80
C LEU A 81 -17.20 20.82 19.19
#